data_AF-A0A419H4M4-F1
#
_entry.id   AF-A0A419H4M4-F1
#
_cell.length_a   1.000
_cell.length_b   1.000
_cell.length_c   1.000
_cell.angle_alpha   90.00
_cell.angle_beta   90.00
_cell.angle_gamma   90.00
#
_symmetry.space_group_name_H-M   'P 1'
#
loop_
_entity.id
_entity.type
_entity.pdbx_description
1 polymer ?
#
loop_
_entity_poly.entity_id
_entity_poly.type
_entity_poly.pdbx_seq_one_letter_code
_entity_poly.pdbx_strand_id
1 'polypeptide(L)'
;MKKITLLFFIVIVSSCSSSIIVNDDFRNDLGTENLRIAADLLDEEFNNNLETLTYEYYLRYLGENEVYSSKGLAAKIKQADDYFFKARENAFLLILYYDNEKCIISDISTTSNVDTVYWYKKNEIRPSAKEFANKIKF
;
A
#
# COMPACT_ATOMS: atom_id res chain seq x y z
N MET A 1 -61.82 10.97 11.54
CA MET A 1 -60.98 10.00 10.81
C MET A 1 -59.53 10.49 10.86
N LYS A 2 -58.69 9.94 11.75
CA LYS A 2 -57.29 10.35 11.89
C LYS A 2 -56.44 9.42 11.00
N LYS A 3 -55.84 9.97 9.94
CA LYS A 3 -54.92 9.24 9.06
C LYS A 3 -53.57 9.14 9.77
N ILE A 4 -53.19 7.94 10.18
CA ILE A 4 -51.85 7.64 10.71
C ILE A 4 -50.98 7.32 9.49
N THR A 5 -50.10 8.26 9.13
CA THR A 5 -49.11 8.05 8.08
C THR A 5 -47.95 7.28 8.68
N LEU A 6 -47.84 5.99 8.34
CA LEU A 6 -46.74 5.12 8.75
C LEU A 6 -45.50 5.46 7.92
N LEU A 7 -44.48 6.05 8.55
CA LEU A 7 -43.20 6.37 7.92
C LEU A 7 -42.32 5.10 7.89
N PHE A 8 -42.14 4.52 6.71
CA PHE A 8 -41.20 3.40 6.50
C PHE A 8 -39.77 3.93 6.54
N PHE A 9 -39.04 3.63 7.62
CA PHE A 9 -37.58 3.81 7.68
C PHE A 9 -36.93 2.71 6.84
N ILE A 10 -36.58 3.02 5.60
CA ILE A 10 -35.72 2.17 4.78
C ILE A 10 -34.30 2.36 5.31
N VAL A 11 -33.85 1.44 6.17
CA VAL A 11 -32.43 1.34 6.55
C VAL A 11 -31.71 0.72 5.36
N ILE A 12 -31.10 1.57 4.51
CA ILE A 12 -30.18 1.12 3.47
C ILE A 12 -28.91 0.65 4.18
N VAL A 13 -28.85 -0.65 4.49
CA VAL A 13 -27.59 -1.33 4.79
C VAL A 13 -26.76 -1.29 3.50
N SER A 14 -25.89 -0.29 3.39
CA SER A 14 -24.87 -0.25 2.37
C SER A 14 -23.96 -1.45 2.61
N SER A 15 -24.14 -2.50 1.81
CA SER A 15 -23.17 -3.58 1.68
C SER A 15 -21.90 -2.94 1.15
N CYS A 16 -20.96 -2.63 2.03
CA CYS A 16 -19.61 -2.24 1.66
C CYS A 16 -18.95 -3.46 1.01
N SER A 17 -19.12 -3.61 -0.31
CA SER A 17 -18.28 -4.55 -1.07
C SER A 17 -16.85 -4.02 -0.94
N SER A 18 -15.99 -4.75 -0.24
CA SER A 18 -14.56 -4.44 -0.19
C SER A 18 -14.05 -4.47 -1.63
N SER A 19 -13.75 -3.30 -2.21
CA SER A 19 -13.10 -3.22 -3.51
C SER A 19 -11.72 -3.86 -3.41
N ILE A 20 -11.36 -4.67 -4.40
CA ILE A 20 -10.01 -5.27 -4.50
C ILE A 20 -9.00 -4.12 -4.64
N ILE A 21 -8.08 -4.05 -3.69
CA ILE A 21 -6.98 -3.09 -3.59
C ILE A 21 -5.83 -3.54 -4.48
N VAL A 22 -5.39 -4.80 -4.37
CA VAL A 22 -4.21 -5.33 -5.09
C VAL A 22 -4.61 -5.75 -6.50
N ASN A 23 -4.81 -4.76 -7.36
CA ASN A 23 -5.08 -4.93 -8.79
C ASN A 23 -3.91 -4.43 -9.66
N ASP A 24 -4.05 -4.56 -10.98
CA ASP A 24 -2.99 -4.18 -11.93
C ASP A 24 -2.61 -2.71 -11.83
N ASP A 25 -3.59 -1.82 -11.68
CA ASP A 25 -3.39 -0.38 -11.51
C ASP A 25 -2.59 -0.08 -10.24
N PHE A 26 -2.99 -0.65 -9.09
CA PHE A 26 -2.27 -0.47 -7.83
C PHE A 26 -0.83 -0.95 -7.91
N ARG A 27 -0.57 -2.09 -8.57
CA ARG A 27 0.80 -2.60 -8.71
C ARG A 27 1.66 -1.70 -9.60
N ASN A 28 1.09 -1.20 -10.68
CA ASN A 28 1.79 -0.28 -11.59
C ASN A 28 2.08 1.05 -10.89
N ASP A 29 1.07 1.60 -10.20
CA ASP A 29 1.20 2.82 -9.41
C ASP A 29 2.26 2.64 -8.32
N LEU A 30 2.22 1.52 -7.58
CA LEU A 30 3.15 1.25 -6.48
C LEU A 30 4.61 1.22 -6.95
N GLY A 31 4.93 0.44 -7.98
CA GLY A 31 6.30 0.34 -8.47
C GLY A 31 6.80 1.66 -9.09
N THR A 32 5.97 2.30 -9.92
CA THR A 32 6.33 3.56 -10.59
C THR A 32 6.54 4.68 -9.57
N GLU A 33 5.61 4.83 -8.63
CA GLU A 33 5.70 5.90 -7.63
C GLU A 33 6.78 5.62 -6.59
N ASN A 34 7.03 4.37 -6.20
CA ASN A 34 8.13 4.09 -5.29
C ASN A 34 9.49 4.44 -5.91
N LEU A 35 9.69 4.11 -7.18
CA LEU A 35 10.89 4.53 -7.92
C LEU A 35 11.00 6.06 -7.96
N ARG A 36 9.92 6.76 -8.33
CA ARG A 36 9.92 8.23 -8.41
C ARG A 36 10.18 8.87 -7.05
N ILE A 37 9.43 8.48 -6.03
CA ILE A 37 9.55 9.01 -4.66
C ILE A 37 10.94 8.71 -4.09
N ALA A 38 11.53 7.54 -4.35
CA ALA A 38 12.90 7.28 -3.92
C ALA A 38 13.89 8.26 -4.55
N ALA A 39 13.79 8.51 -5.86
CA ALA A 39 14.65 9.49 -6.54
C ALA A 39 14.44 10.91 -5.99
N ASP A 40 13.20 11.35 -5.87
CA ASP A 40 12.87 12.70 -5.37
C ASP A 40 13.39 12.87 -3.93
N LEU A 41 13.13 11.91 -3.04
CA LEU A 41 13.60 11.96 -1.66
C LEU A 41 15.13 11.93 -1.55
N LEU A 42 15.79 11.11 -2.39
CA LEU A 42 17.23 10.96 -2.40
C LEU A 42 17.90 12.29 -2.77
N ASP A 43 17.42 12.96 -3.81
CA ASP A 43 18.01 14.19 -4.34
C ASP A 43 17.63 15.43 -3.51
N GLU A 44 16.38 15.54 -3.06
CA GLU A 44 15.84 16.79 -2.52
C GLU A 44 15.78 16.86 -0.99
N GLU A 45 15.56 15.72 -0.32
CA GLU A 45 15.18 15.70 1.11
C GLU A 45 16.23 15.00 1.99
N PHE A 46 16.98 14.04 1.45
CA PHE A 46 17.83 13.13 2.23
C PHE A 46 19.32 13.17 1.83
N ASN A 47 19.76 14.18 1.08
CA ASN A 47 21.18 14.40 0.73
C ASN A 47 21.88 13.17 0.16
N ASN A 48 21.25 12.48 -0.78
CA ASN A 48 21.70 11.23 -1.39
C ASN A 48 21.83 10.04 -0.42
N ASN A 49 21.11 10.04 0.70
CA ASN A 49 21.10 8.91 1.63
C ASN A 49 19.73 8.67 2.32
N LEU A 50 18.99 7.66 1.86
CA LEU A 50 17.69 7.29 2.42
C LEU A 50 17.76 6.45 3.70
N GLU A 51 18.92 6.11 4.28
CA GLU A 51 19.01 5.20 5.45
C GLU A 51 18.16 5.61 6.66
N THR A 52 17.87 6.91 6.79
CA THR A 52 17.05 7.47 7.87
C THR A 52 15.59 7.67 7.49
N LEU A 53 15.20 7.34 6.25
CA LEU A 53 13.82 7.40 5.79
C LEU A 53 12.94 6.45 6.61
N THR A 54 11.83 6.96 7.11
CA THR A 54 10.83 6.21 7.87
C THR A 54 9.60 5.95 7.01
N TYR A 55 8.83 4.92 7.37
CA TYR A 55 7.57 4.60 6.70
C TYR A 55 6.58 5.77 6.77
N GLU A 56 6.49 6.43 7.92
CA GLU A 56 5.60 7.56 8.14
C GLU A 56 5.98 8.77 7.28
N TYR A 57 7.28 9.03 7.12
CA TYR A 57 7.76 10.09 6.22
C TYR A 57 7.45 9.75 4.77
N TYR A 58 7.78 8.52 4.34
CA TYR A 58 7.47 8.02 3.00
C TYR A 58 5.97 8.17 2.68
N LEU A 59 5.08 7.69 3.54
CA LEU A 59 3.63 7.77 3.33
C LEU A 59 3.11 9.20 3.28
N ARG A 60 3.65 10.08 4.11
CA ARG A 60 3.30 11.51 4.10
C ARG A 60 3.75 12.15 2.80
N TYR A 61 5.02 11.97 2.44
CA TYR A 61 5.61 12.57 1.25
C TYR A 61 4.94 12.07 -0.05
N LEU A 62 4.67 10.77 -0.15
CA LEU A 62 3.88 10.20 -1.25
C LEU A 62 2.48 10.83 -1.33
N GLY A 63 1.80 10.99 -0.18
CA GLY A 63 0.46 11.59 -0.12
C GLY A 63 0.44 13.08 -0.48
N GLU A 64 1.48 13.83 -0.11
CA GLU A 64 1.63 15.26 -0.41
C GLU A 64 2.03 15.50 -1.88
N ASN A 65 2.68 14.51 -2.51
CA ASN A 65 3.20 14.58 -3.87
C ASN A 65 2.55 13.56 -4.82
N GLU A 66 1.28 13.19 -4.59
CA GLU A 66 0.57 12.28 -5.49
C GLU A 66 0.41 12.89 -6.89
N VAL A 67 0.79 12.14 -7.93
CA VAL A 67 0.47 12.52 -9.30
C VAL A 67 -0.95 12.08 -9.67
N TYR A 68 -1.53 12.71 -10.69
CA TYR A 68 -2.92 12.45 -11.08
C TYR A 68 -3.19 10.97 -11.40
N SER A 69 -2.22 10.28 -12.03
CA SER A 69 -2.35 8.87 -12.43
C SER A 69 -2.35 7.89 -11.26
N SER A 70 -1.67 8.22 -10.15
CA SER A 70 -1.52 7.36 -8.96
C SER A 70 -2.37 7.82 -7.78
N LYS A 71 -3.37 8.68 -8.03
CA LYS A 71 -4.15 9.32 -6.97
C LYS A 71 -4.80 8.31 -6.02
N GLY A 72 -4.61 8.53 -4.72
CA GLY A 72 -5.09 7.66 -3.66
C GLY A 72 -4.19 6.46 -3.37
N LEU A 73 -3.00 6.35 -3.98
CA LEU A 73 -2.05 5.29 -3.70
C LEU A 73 -1.67 5.26 -2.21
N ALA A 74 -1.35 6.40 -1.60
CA ALA A 74 -0.99 6.45 -0.18
C ALA A 74 -2.13 5.92 0.73
N ALA A 75 -3.38 6.17 0.33
CA ALA A 75 -4.55 5.66 1.04
C ALA A 75 -4.73 4.14 0.87
N LYS A 76 -4.39 3.58 -0.29
CA LYS A 76 -4.38 2.12 -0.52
C LYS A 76 -3.27 1.42 0.26
N ILE A 77 -2.08 2.03 0.35
CA ILE A 77 -0.96 1.50 1.15
C ILE A 77 -1.32 1.45 2.64
N LYS A 78 -1.94 2.52 3.16
CA LYS A 78 -2.40 2.59 4.56
C LYS A 78 -3.47 1.55 4.93
N GLN A 79 -4.12 0.93 3.96
CA GLN A 79 -5.10 -0.13 4.20
C GLN A 79 -4.47 -1.52 4.40
N ALA A 80 -3.15 -1.67 4.24
CA ALA A 80 -2.47 -2.91 4.54
C ALA A 80 -2.60 -3.25 6.03
N ASP A 81 -2.94 -4.51 6.33
CA ASP A 81 -3.11 -5.03 7.69
C ASP A 81 -1.77 -5.23 8.41
N ASP A 82 -0.69 -5.40 7.66
CA ASP A 82 0.68 -5.58 8.16
C ASP A 82 1.67 -5.04 7.13
N TYR A 83 2.78 -4.46 7.59
CA TYR A 83 3.79 -3.88 6.72
C TYR A 83 5.20 -4.07 7.26
N PHE A 84 6.16 -4.01 6.35
CA PHE A 84 7.57 -3.87 6.70
C PHE A 84 8.19 -2.81 5.80
N PHE A 85 8.93 -1.90 6.41
CA PHE A 85 9.63 -0.84 5.71
C PHE A 85 11.09 -0.83 6.16
N LYS A 86 12.01 -0.79 5.20
CA LYS A 86 13.43 -0.65 5.49
C LYS A 86 14.06 0.19 4.40
N ALA A 87 14.80 1.22 4.80
CA ALA A 87 15.59 2.02 3.88
C ALA A 87 17.08 1.67 3.99
N ARG A 88 17.80 1.96 2.91
CA ARG A 88 19.25 1.91 2.73
C ARG A 88 19.67 3.16 1.99
N GLU A 89 20.98 3.37 1.81
CA GLU A 89 21.54 4.59 1.21
C GLU A 89 20.79 5.05 -0.05
N ASN A 90 20.47 4.15 -0.98
CA ASN A 90 19.94 4.50 -2.29
C ASN A 90 18.54 3.93 -2.61
N ALA A 91 17.89 3.28 -1.66
CA ALA A 91 16.60 2.61 -1.91
C ALA A 91 15.85 2.33 -0.62
N PHE A 92 14.55 2.02 -0.75
CA PHE A 92 13.77 1.41 0.29
C PHE A 92 13.08 0.13 -0.19
N LEU A 93 12.81 -0.77 0.76
CA LEU A 93 11.97 -1.94 0.61
C LEU A 93 10.67 -1.67 1.36
N LEU A 94 9.56 -1.81 0.63
CA LEU A 94 8.22 -1.82 1.18
C LEU A 94 7.59 -3.20 0.99
N ILE A 95 7.03 -3.74 2.06
CA ILE A 95 6.23 -4.97 2.03
C ILE A 95 4.89 -4.66 2.66
N LEU A 96 3.80 -5.04 2.00
CA LEU A 96 2.44 -4.82 2.45
C LEU A 96 1.68 -6.14 2.42
N TYR A 97 0.88 -6.38 3.45
CA TYR A 97 -0.04 -7.50 3.50
C TYR A 97 -1.48 -7.02 3.58
N TYR A 98 -2.35 -7.62 2.76
CA TYR A 98 -3.78 -7.39 2.75
C TYR A 98 -4.51 -8.69 3.13
N ASP A 99 -5.07 -8.75 4.33
CA ASP A 99 -5.70 -9.96 4.90
C ASP A 99 -6.98 -10.34 4.14
N ASN A 100 -7.80 -9.34 3.79
CA ASN A 100 -9.03 -9.55 3.04
C ASN A 100 -8.79 -10.17 1.66
N GLU A 101 -7.64 -9.86 1.05
CA GLU A 101 -7.24 -10.35 -0.27
C GLU A 101 -6.27 -11.52 -0.20
N LYS A 102 -5.84 -11.90 1.00
CA LYS A 102 -4.84 -12.94 1.27
C LYS A 102 -3.62 -12.77 0.37
N CYS A 103 -3.09 -11.54 0.30
CA CYS A 103 -1.99 -11.19 -0.59
C CYS A 103 -0.88 -10.45 0.16
N ILE A 104 0.37 -10.83 -0.10
CA ILE A 104 1.54 -10.02 0.24
C ILE A 104 2.16 -9.47 -1.04
N ILE A 105 2.55 -8.21 -0.99
CA ILE A 105 3.23 -7.51 -2.08
C ILE A 105 4.52 -6.92 -1.53
N SER A 106 5.61 -7.01 -2.30
CA SER A 106 6.87 -6.37 -1.95
C SER A 106 7.44 -5.64 -3.15
N ASP A 107 8.00 -4.48 -2.88
CA ASP A 107 8.62 -3.60 -3.86
C ASP A 107 9.89 -2.97 -3.29
N ILE A 108 10.95 -3.02 -4.09
CA ILE A 108 12.21 -2.33 -3.89
C ILE A 108 12.20 -1.15 -4.87
N SER A 109 12.42 0.05 -4.34
CA SER A 109 12.27 1.33 -5.03
C SER A 109 13.30 1.62 -6.14
N THR A 110 13.89 0.58 -6.74
CA THR A 110 14.92 0.66 -7.78
C THR A 110 14.40 0.31 -9.17
N THR A 111 13.17 -0.21 -9.27
CA THR A 111 12.52 -0.49 -10.56
C THR A 111 11.10 0.03 -10.56
N SER A 112 10.53 0.28 -11.74
CA SER A 112 9.15 0.77 -11.89
C SER A 112 8.10 -0.34 -11.75
N ASN A 113 8.51 -1.57 -11.43
CA ASN A 113 7.61 -2.70 -11.29
C ASN A 113 7.77 -3.29 -9.89
N VAL A 114 6.64 -3.71 -9.33
CA VAL A 114 6.62 -4.47 -8.08
C VAL A 114 7.40 -5.77 -8.23
N ASP A 115 8.34 -6.02 -7.32
CA ASP A 115 9.20 -7.21 -7.34
C ASP A 115 8.44 -8.53 -7.10
N THR A 116 7.50 -8.54 -6.17
CA THR A 116 6.78 -9.78 -5.83
C THR A 116 5.35 -9.51 -5.41
N VAL A 117 4.46 -10.37 -5.90
CA VAL A 117 3.08 -10.49 -5.43
C VAL A 117 2.84 -11.97 -5.14
N TYR A 118 2.40 -12.29 -3.93
CA TYR A 118 2.11 -13.65 -3.53
C TYR A 118 0.72 -13.76 -2.94
N TRP A 119 -0.10 -14.60 -3.58
CA TRP A 119 -1.48 -14.90 -3.19
C TRP A 119 -1.51 -16.20 -2.38
N TYR A 120 -1.89 -16.09 -1.11
CA TYR A 120 -1.97 -17.23 -0.21
C TYR A 120 -3.18 -18.09 -0.49
N LYS A 121 -3.01 -19.41 -0.40
CA LYS A 121 -4.15 -20.34 -0.41
C LYS A 121 -4.93 -20.22 0.90
N LYS A 122 -6.22 -20.59 0.88
CA LYS A 122 -7.16 -20.47 2.02
C LYS A 122 -6.62 -21.01 3.37
N ASN A 123 -5.78 -22.04 3.36
CA ASN A 123 -5.25 -22.70 4.55
C ASN A 123 -3.72 -22.57 4.69
N GLU A 124 -3.10 -21.72 3.87
CA GLU A 124 -1.66 -21.52 3.92
C GLU A 124 -1.29 -20.65 5.12
N ILE A 125 -0.27 -21.07 5.88
CA ILE A 125 0.23 -20.28 6.99
C ILE A 125 1.04 -19.11 6.43
N ARG A 126 0.51 -17.91 6.63
CA ARG A 126 1.15 -16.68 6.23
C ARG A 126 2.27 -16.30 7.24
N PRO A 127 3.48 -15.95 6.77
CA PRO A 127 4.48 -15.23 7.57
C PRO A 127 4.11 -13.74 7.76
N SER A 128 4.51 -13.14 8.88
CA SER A 128 4.45 -11.66 9.02
C SER A 128 5.22 -10.95 7.90
N ALA A 129 4.92 -9.66 7.65
CA ALA A 129 5.66 -8.87 6.66
C ALA A 129 7.17 -8.86 6.95
N LYS A 130 7.55 -8.83 8.24
CA LYS A 130 8.95 -8.93 8.68
C LYS A 130 9.57 -10.31 8.40
N GLU A 131 8.85 -11.41 8.64
CA GLU A 131 9.34 -12.74 8.31
C GLU A 131 9.47 -12.96 6.80
N PHE A 132 8.57 -12.36 6.02
CA PHE A 132 8.67 -12.34 4.56
C PHE A 132 9.90 -11.55 4.11
N ALA A 133 10.17 -10.40 4.74
CA ALA A 133 11.35 -9.58 4.46
C ALA A 133 12.67 -10.34 4.54
N ASN A 134 12.80 -11.31 5.46
CA ASN A 134 14.01 -12.13 5.61
C ASN A 134 14.30 -13.00 4.37
N LYS A 135 13.34 -13.18 3.47
CA LYS A 135 13.48 -13.92 2.21
C LYS A 135 13.87 -13.02 1.04
N ILE A 136 13.77 -11.70 1.22
CA ILE A 136 14.07 -10.72 0.18
C ILE A 136 15.53 -10.30 0.33
N LYS A 137 16.28 -10.40 -0.77
CA LYS A 137 17.62 -9.81 -0.85
C LYS A 137 17.48 -8.32 -1.13
N PHE A 138 17.38 -7.54 -0.06
CA PHE A 138 17.44 -6.09 -0.08
C PHE A 138 18.66 -5.66 0.70
#